data_AF-A0A9K3KZ55-F1
#
_entry.id   AF-A0A9K3KZ55-F1
#
_cell.length_a   1.000
_cell.length_b   1.000
_cell.length_c   1.000
_cell.angle_alpha   90.00
_cell.angle_beta   90.00
_cell.angle_gamma   90.00
#
_symmetry.space_group_name_H-M   'P 1'
#
loop_
_entity.id
_entity.type
_entity.pdbx_description
1 polymer ?
#
loop_
_entity_poly.entity_id
_entity_poly.type
_entity_poly.pdbx_seq_one_letter_code
_entity_poly.pdbx_strand_id
1 'polypeptide(L)'
;MIEKGFAPSKVDSIRILKFADLMCGCLKQWPKPKQHFLIVGNEDGKGDGRLTRIYGKDGERTKPPTKQQEQQGRNIGNAYVRNCFVCRGYLSKKGKQINNQTSFWCSKCHMPLCRTDRSKDEEFGPPGSRHLTCIDAHYYASHNSVICCGKMHGQKEQFPKEEQLSLHPRRSSRK
;
A
#
# COMPACT_ATOMS: atom_id res chain seq x y z
N MET A 1 67.87 1.50 -3.85
CA MET A 1 66.68 0.62 -3.75
C MET A 1 65.50 1.53 -3.50
N ILE A 2 64.68 1.78 -4.53
CA ILE A 2 63.48 2.63 -4.43
C ILE A 2 62.32 1.79 -4.97
N GLU A 3 61.32 1.58 -4.12
CA GLU A 3 60.13 0.77 -4.37
C GLU A 3 59.38 1.31 -5.59
N LYS A 4 59.17 0.46 -6.60
CA LYS A 4 58.32 0.80 -7.75
C LYS A 4 56.86 0.76 -7.29
N GLY A 5 56.28 1.95 -7.09
CA GLY A 5 54.86 2.13 -6.88
C GLY A 5 54.06 1.51 -8.03
N PHE A 6 53.20 0.55 -7.69
CA PHE A 6 52.26 -0.08 -8.63
C PHE A 6 51.17 0.94 -8.97
N ALA A 7 51.23 1.51 -10.17
CA ALA A 7 50.15 2.35 -10.68
C ALA A 7 48.98 1.43 -11.08
N PRO A 8 47.80 1.51 -10.42
CA PRO A 8 46.68 0.64 -10.75
C PRO A 8 46.20 0.95 -12.17
N SER A 9 46.02 -0.11 -12.97
CA SER A 9 45.44 0.04 -14.31
C SER A 9 44.02 0.59 -14.19
N LYS A 10 43.51 1.26 -15.24
CA LYS A 10 42.13 1.82 -15.27
C LYS A 10 41.06 0.80 -14.87
N VAL A 11 41.30 -0.49 -15.10
CA VAL A 11 40.40 -1.61 -14.74
C VAL A 11 40.41 -1.86 -13.23
N ASP A 12 41.57 -1.74 -12.58
CA ASP A 12 41.71 -1.90 -11.12
C ASP A 12 41.02 -0.76 -10.38
N SER A 13 41.11 0.47 -10.88
CA SER A 13 40.42 1.62 -10.28
C SER A 13 38.89 1.46 -10.29
N ILE A 14 38.31 0.91 -11.38
CA ILE A 14 36.86 0.67 -11.48
C ILE A 14 36.42 -0.44 -10.52
N ARG A 15 37.24 -1.47 -10.32
CA ARG A 15 36.95 -2.56 -9.38
C ARG A 15 37.03 -2.09 -7.92
N ILE A 16 38.03 -1.27 -7.59
CA ILE A 16 38.19 -0.67 -6.26
C ILE A 16 37.01 0.25 -5.94
N LEU A 17 36.56 1.07 -6.89
CA LEU A 17 35.40 1.95 -6.70
C LEU A 17 34.11 1.16 -6.46
N LYS A 18 33.85 0.11 -7.26
CA LYS A 18 32.68 -0.76 -7.06
C LYS A 18 32.70 -1.49 -5.72
N PHE A 19 33.87 -1.94 -5.28
CA PHE A 19 34.04 -2.61 -4.00
C PHE A 19 33.86 -1.63 -2.82
N ALA A 20 34.41 -0.42 -2.93
CA ALA A 20 34.22 0.64 -1.94
C ALA A 20 32.74 1.05 -1.82
N ASP A 21 32.00 1.15 -2.93
CA ASP A 21 30.56 1.44 -2.91
C ASP A 21 29.73 0.34 -2.25
N LEU A 22 30.12 -0.93 -2.41
CA LEU A 22 29.50 -2.07 -1.74
C LEU A 22 29.74 -2.05 -0.22
N MET A 23 30.93 -1.65 0.23
CA MET A 23 31.28 -1.54 1.65
C MET A 23 30.69 -0.28 2.30
N CYS A 24 30.61 0.83 1.56
CA CYS A 24 30.12 2.12 2.05
C CYS A 24 28.60 2.33 1.86
N GLY A 25 27.90 1.44 1.14
CA GLY A 25 26.45 1.49 0.93
C GLY A 25 25.63 1.49 2.22
N CYS A 26 26.18 0.91 3.29
CA CYS A 26 25.56 0.85 4.62
C CYS A 26 26.04 1.94 5.60
N LEU A 27 26.98 2.80 5.21
CA LEU A 27 27.61 3.81 6.09
C LEU A 27 27.12 5.25 5.84
N LYS A 28 26.30 5.47 4.80
CA LYS A 28 25.59 6.74 4.67
C LYS A 28 24.42 6.75 5.64
N GLN A 29 24.45 7.66 6.62
CA GLN A 29 23.23 8.03 7.32
C GLN A 29 22.22 8.42 6.24
N TRP A 30 21.17 7.61 6.10
CA TRP A 30 20.04 7.98 5.27
C TRP A 30 19.58 9.34 5.78
N PRO A 31 19.64 10.42 4.97
CA PRO A 31 19.05 11.67 5.38
C PRO A 31 17.61 11.32 5.72
N LYS A 32 17.21 11.54 6.98
CA LYS A 32 15.80 11.42 7.39
C LYS A 32 15.01 12.13 6.30
N PRO A 33 14.05 11.46 5.63
CA PRO A 33 13.38 12.06 4.50
C PRO A 33 12.86 13.41 4.98
N LYS A 34 13.44 14.49 4.42
CA LYS A 34 12.91 15.83 4.62
C LYS A 34 11.45 15.69 4.24
N GLN A 35 10.54 16.10 5.13
CA GLN A 35 9.13 16.16 4.78
C GLN A 35 9.03 17.14 3.62
N HIS A 36 9.07 16.61 2.39
CA HIS A 36 8.72 17.37 1.22
C HIS A 36 7.27 17.73 1.44
N PHE A 37 7.03 19.01 1.72
CA PHE A 37 5.74 19.63 1.47
C PHE A 37 5.46 19.32 0.00
N LEU A 38 4.63 18.31 -0.24
CA LEU A 38 4.20 17.96 -1.58
C LEU A 38 3.40 19.16 -2.06
N ILE A 39 4.03 20.00 -2.88
CA ILE A 39 3.33 20.78 -3.88
C ILE A 39 2.43 19.76 -4.58
N VAL A 40 1.12 20.01 -4.55
CA VAL A 40 0.09 19.16 -5.15
C VAL A 40 0.26 19.24 -6.67
N GLY A 41 1.25 18.50 -7.17
CA GLY A 41 1.46 18.25 -8.59
C GLY A 41 0.48 17.19 -9.07
N ASN A 42 -0.17 17.49 -10.19
CA ASN A 42 -1.20 16.69 -10.87
C ASN A 42 -0.69 15.37 -11.47
N GLU A 43 0.07 14.58 -10.72
CA GLU A 43 0.50 13.27 -11.17
C GLU A 43 0.07 12.22 -10.14
N ASP A 44 -0.94 11.44 -10.51
CA ASP A 44 -1.21 10.12 -9.93
C ASP A 44 -0.01 9.21 -10.23
N GLY A 45 1.12 9.49 -9.58
CA GLY A 45 2.43 8.96 -9.91
C GLY A 45 2.48 7.44 -9.81
N LYS A 46 2.89 6.83 -10.93
CA LYS A 46 3.30 5.42 -11.10
C LYS A 46 2.30 4.41 -10.51
N GLY A 47 1.07 4.41 -11.01
CA GLY A 47 0.10 3.33 -10.81
C GLY A 47 -0.34 2.76 -12.16
N ASP A 48 -0.88 1.55 -12.15
CA ASP A 48 -1.46 0.86 -13.32
C ASP A 48 -2.75 1.47 -13.88
N GLY A 49 -3.15 2.67 -13.41
CA GLY A 49 -4.40 3.35 -13.79
C GLY A 49 -5.69 2.68 -13.27
N ARG A 50 -5.60 1.55 -12.55
CA ARG A 50 -6.77 0.82 -12.03
C ARG A 50 -7.37 1.45 -10.79
N LEU A 51 -6.61 2.33 -10.11
CA LEU A 51 -7.03 3.06 -8.92
C LEU A 51 -6.95 4.57 -9.11
N THR A 52 -7.92 5.28 -8.52
CA THR A 52 -7.96 6.74 -8.42
C THR A 52 -8.08 7.14 -6.95
N ARG A 53 -7.61 8.34 -6.58
CA ARG A 53 -7.82 8.87 -5.23
C ARG A 53 -9.30 9.11 -4.96
N ILE A 54 -9.72 8.83 -3.73
CA ILE A 54 -11.06 9.17 -3.25
C ILE A 54 -11.14 10.69 -3.10
N TYR A 55 -12.23 11.27 -3.61
CA TYR A 55 -12.55 12.69 -3.48
C TYR A 55 -13.89 12.90 -2.75
N GLY A 56 -14.03 14.10 -2.18
CA GLY A 56 -15.25 14.61 -1.59
C GLY A 56 -16.33 14.92 -2.64
N LYS A 57 -17.49 15.40 -2.18
CA LYS A 57 -18.60 15.75 -3.10
C LYS A 57 -18.22 16.84 -4.09
N ASP A 58 -17.36 17.75 -3.68
CA ASP A 58 -16.93 18.92 -4.45
C ASP A 58 -15.64 18.65 -5.26
N GLY A 59 -15.23 17.38 -5.38
CA GLY A 59 -14.00 16.99 -6.08
C GLY A 59 -12.71 17.13 -5.25
N GLU A 60 -12.82 17.62 -4.02
CA GLU A 60 -11.69 17.80 -3.10
C GLU A 60 -11.01 16.48 -2.75
N ARG A 61 -9.67 16.42 -2.86
CA ARG A 61 -8.89 15.20 -2.56
C ARG A 61 -8.53 15.08 -1.08
N THR A 62 -8.57 16.19 -0.36
CA THR A 62 -8.25 16.29 1.06
C THR A 62 -9.36 17.00 1.79
N LYS A 63 -9.56 16.62 3.06
CA LYS A 63 -10.45 17.34 3.98
C LYS A 63 -9.81 18.67 4.38
N PRO A 64 -10.59 19.65 4.84
CA PRO A 64 -10.02 20.80 5.53
C PRO A 64 -9.19 20.34 6.74
N PRO A 65 -8.09 21.06 7.06
CA PRO A 65 -7.28 20.75 8.23
C PRO A 65 -8.12 20.86 9.51
N THR A 66 -7.80 20.03 10.50
CA THR A 66 -8.40 20.17 11.84
C THR A 66 -7.69 21.28 12.62
N LYS A 67 -8.33 21.86 13.64
CA LYS A 67 -7.72 22.87 14.52
C LYS A 67 -6.35 22.43 15.07
N GLN A 68 -6.21 21.15 15.42
CA GLN A 68 -4.94 20.61 15.90
C GLN A 68 -3.88 20.56 14.79
N GLN A 69 -4.27 20.28 13.55
CA GLN A 69 -3.34 20.31 12.40
C GLN A 69 -2.93 21.74 12.07
N GLU A 70 -3.85 22.69 12.15
CA GLU A 70 -3.56 24.13 11.98
C GLU A 70 -2.59 24.63 13.06
N GLN A 71 -2.81 24.25 14.32
CA GLN A 71 -1.89 24.56 15.44
C GLN A 71 -0.50 23.95 15.23
N GLN A 72 -0.40 22.83 14.51
CA GLN A 72 0.86 22.22 14.11
C GLN A 72 1.46 22.83 12.82
N GLY A 73 0.87 23.91 12.30
CA GLY A 73 1.32 24.62 11.10
C GLY A 73 0.97 23.93 9.78
N ARG A 74 -0.01 23.00 9.77
CA ARG A 74 -0.47 22.35 8.53
C ARG A 74 -1.59 23.16 7.89
N ASN A 75 -1.44 23.41 6.59
CA ASN A 75 -2.43 24.11 5.76
C ASN A 75 -3.36 23.15 4.99
N ILE A 76 -3.08 21.85 5.01
CA ILE A 76 -3.84 20.82 4.29
C ILE A 76 -4.23 19.73 5.27
N GLY A 77 -5.50 19.33 5.24
CA GLY A 77 -6.01 18.26 6.08
C GLY A 77 -5.73 16.86 5.54
N ASN A 78 -6.33 15.87 6.18
CA ASN A 78 -6.12 14.47 5.80
C ASN A 78 -6.83 14.11 4.49
N ALA A 79 -6.28 13.16 3.75
CA ALA A 79 -6.95 12.57 2.59
C ALA A 79 -8.30 11.95 2.98
N TYR A 80 -9.24 11.89 2.03
CA TYR A 80 -10.42 11.05 2.20
C TYR A 80 -10.00 9.58 2.23
N VAL A 81 -10.52 8.84 3.22
CA VAL A 81 -10.23 7.42 3.42
C VAL A 81 -11.51 6.64 3.59
N ARG A 82 -11.50 5.38 3.12
CA ARG A 82 -12.56 4.38 3.31
C ARG A 82 -11.94 3.04 3.64
N ASN A 83 -12.73 2.11 4.17
CA ASN A 83 -12.26 0.75 4.40
C ASN A 83 -12.24 -0.03 3.07
N CYS A 84 -11.13 -0.70 2.78
CA CYS A 84 -10.99 -1.55 1.60
C CYS A 84 -12.04 -2.66 1.62
N PHE A 85 -12.84 -2.74 0.55
CA PHE A 85 -13.95 -3.68 0.46
C PHE A 85 -13.45 -5.13 0.40
N VAL A 86 -12.37 -5.40 -0.35
CA VAL A 86 -11.77 -6.75 -0.40
C VAL A 86 -11.20 -7.17 0.95
N CYS A 87 -10.53 -6.27 1.68
CA CYS A 87 -10.00 -6.60 3.01
C CYS A 87 -11.13 -6.94 4.00
N ARG A 88 -12.29 -6.28 3.87
CA ARG A 88 -13.48 -6.54 4.67
C ARG A 88 -14.09 -7.93 4.47
N GLY A 89 -13.72 -8.64 3.40
CA GLY A 89 -14.09 -10.04 3.19
C GLY A 89 -13.27 -11.03 4.01
N TYR A 90 -12.22 -10.58 4.72
CA TYR A 90 -11.37 -11.47 5.49
C TYR A 90 -11.56 -11.27 7.00
N LEU A 91 -11.44 -12.38 7.73
CA LEU A 91 -11.41 -12.43 9.18
C LEU A 91 -9.96 -12.56 9.69
N SER A 92 -9.61 -11.68 10.63
CA SER A 92 -8.37 -11.76 11.40
C SER A 92 -8.31 -13.04 12.25
N LYS A 93 -7.14 -13.31 12.83
CA LYS A 93 -6.91 -14.43 13.77
C LYS A 93 -7.89 -14.46 14.95
N LYS A 94 -8.44 -13.31 15.35
CA LYS A 94 -9.43 -13.17 16.43
C LYS A 94 -10.88 -13.30 15.95
N GLY A 95 -11.10 -13.67 14.69
CA GLY A 95 -12.43 -13.74 14.07
C GLY A 95 -13.08 -12.37 13.83
N LYS A 96 -12.31 -11.28 13.86
CA LYS A 96 -12.82 -9.93 13.58
C LYS A 96 -12.59 -9.55 12.12
N GLN A 97 -13.54 -8.86 11.52
CA GLN A 97 -13.43 -8.29 10.18
C GLN A 97 -12.22 -7.34 10.08
N ILE A 98 -11.43 -7.51 9.03
CA ILE A 98 -10.28 -6.64 8.76
C ILE A 98 -10.75 -5.33 8.11
N ASN A 99 -10.37 -4.19 8.69
CA ASN A 99 -10.83 -2.85 8.29
C ASN A 99 -9.67 -1.96 7.82
N ASN A 100 -8.86 -2.47 6.89
CA ASN A 100 -7.75 -1.70 6.34
C ASN A 100 -8.25 -0.47 5.59
N GLN A 101 -7.77 0.71 5.99
CA GLN A 101 -8.13 1.97 5.36
C GLN A 101 -7.34 2.20 4.06
N THR A 102 -7.98 2.84 3.09
CA THR A 102 -7.40 3.24 1.82
C THR A 102 -7.93 4.61 1.41
N SER A 103 -7.07 5.40 0.78
CA SER A 103 -7.45 6.67 0.12
C SER A 103 -7.69 6.50 -1.38
N PHE A 104 -7.81 5.25 -1.84
CA PHE A 104 -7.99 4.88 -3.24
C PHE A 104 -9.25 4.04 -3.45
N TRP A 105 -9.82 4.17 -4.64
CA TRP A 105 -10.89 3.31 -5.13
C TRP A 105 -10.63 2.87 -6.58
N CYS A 106 -11.36 1.85 -7.03
CA CYS A 106 -11.35 1.43 -8.42
C CYS A 106 -11.81 2.58 -9.33
N SER A 107 -11.06 2.87 -10.39
CA SER A 107 -11.37 3.93 -11.35
C SER A 107 -12.67 3.70 -12.14
N LYS A 108 -13.17 2.45 -12.19
CA LYS A 108 -14.39 2.08 -12.92
C LYS A 108 -15.65 2.05 -12.05
N CYS A 109 -15.58 1.41 -10.89
CA CYS A 109 -16.76 1.14 -10.05
C CYS A 109 -16.72 1.88 -8.70
N HIS A 110 -15.65 2.62 -8.40
CA HIS A 110 -15.46 3.34 -7.13
C HIS A 110 -15.45 2.45 -5.87
N MET A 111 -15.22 1.14 -6.01
CA MET A 111 -14.99 0.24 -4.88
C MET A 111 -13.67 0.61 -4.17
N PRO A 112 -13.67 0.88 -2.85
CA PRO A 112 -12.45 1.17 -2.11
C PRO A 112 -11.52 -0.05 -2.08
N LEU A 113 -10.28 0.12 -2.54
CA LEU A 113 -9.29 -0.96 -2.62
C LEU A 113 -7.94 -0.49 -2.09
N CYS A 114 -7.21 -1.36 -1.41
CA CYS A 114 -5.83 -1.07 -1.01
C CYS A 114 -4.95 -0.98 -2.26
N ARG A 115 -4.15 0.08 -2.35
CA ARG A 115 -3.06 0.19 -3.34
C ARG A 115 -1.86 -0.68 -2.96
N THR A 116 -1.59 -0.81 -1.66
CA THR A 116 -0.52 -1.64 -1.13
C THR A 116 -0.88 -3.12 -1.26
N ASP A 117 0.10 -3.94 -1.62
CA ASP A 117 -0.05 -5.39 -1.56
C ASP A 117 -0.18 -5.85 -0.09
N ARG A 118 -1.26 -6.57 0.19
CA ARG A 118 -1.64 -7.10 1.51
C ARG A 118 -1.63 -8.62 1.54
N SER A 119 -1.17 -9.28 0.48
CA SER A 119 -1.08 -10.74 0.37
C SER A 119 -0.15 -11.36 1.41
N LYS A 120 0.86 -10.59 1.85
CA LYS A 120 1.89 -11.00 2.81
C LYS A 120 1.57 -10.62 4.26
N ASP A 121 0.49 -9.91 4.51
CA ASP A 121 0.12 -9.49 5.87
C ASP A 121 -0.40 -10.70 6.65
N GLU A 122 0.29 -11.06 7.74
CA GLU A 122 -0.09 -12.19 8.62
C GLU A 122 -1.47 -12.02 9.28
N GLU A 123 -2.01 -10.79 9.26
CA GLU A 123 -3.37 -10.52 9.73
C GLU A 123 -4.41 -11.34 8.97
N PHE A 124 -4.22 -11.53 7.66
CA PHE A 124 -5.13 -12.27 6.80
C PHE A 124 -5.04 -13.78 7.00
N GLY A 125 -3.86 -14.29 7.34
CA GLY A 125 -3.56 -15.71 7.47
C GLY A 125 -2.05 -15.97 7.43
N PRO A 126 -1.62 -17.25 7.48
CA PRO A 126 -0.24 -17.62 7.24
C PRO A 126 0.31 -17.05 5.91
N PRO A 127 1.64 -16.84 5.79
CA PRO A 127 2.26 -16.43 4.54
C PRO A 127 1.86 -17.36 3.39
N GLY A 128 1.39 -16.77 2.30
CA GLY A 128 0.93 -17.52 1.13
C GLY A 128 -0.52 -18.03 1.23
N SER A 129 -1.29 -17.76 2.28
CA SER A 129 -2.73 -18.08 2.26
C SER A 129 -3.55 -17.14 1.36
N ARG A 130 -3.01 -15.96 1.05
CA ARG A 130 -3.58 -14.99 0.13
C ARG A 130 -2.59 -14.75 -1.00
N HIS A 131 -3.02 -14.97 -2.24
CA HIS A 131 -2.13 -14.91 -3.42
C HIS A 131 -2.35 -13.68 -4.30
N LEU A 132 -3.44 -12.94 -4.08
CA LEU A 132 -3.82 -11.79 -4.91
C LEU A 132 -3.83 -10.50 -4.09
N THR A 133 -3.39 -9.42 -4.73
CA THR A 133 -3.60 -8.06 -4.24
C THR A 133 -5.09 -7.74 -4.18
N CYS A 134 -5.48 -6.66 -3.48
CA CYS A 134 -6.88 -6.23 -3.48
C CYS A 134 -7.36 -5.84 -4.89
N ILE A 135 -6.46 -5.31 -5.71
CA ILE A 135 -6.76 -4.87 -7.08
C ILE A 135 -6.96 -6.10 -7.97
N ASP A 136 -6.04 -7.06 -7.93
CA ASP A 136 -6.11 -8.24 -8.79
C ASP A 136 -7.30 -9.15 -8.41
N ALA A 137 -7.56 -9.33 -7.11
CA ALA A 137 -8.74 -10.05 -6.65
C ALA A 137 -10.04 -9.41 -7.17
N HIS A 138 -10.10 -8.08 -7.24
CA HIS A 138 -11.26 -7.35 -7.75
C HIS A 138 -11.44 -7.50 -9.27
N TYR A 139 -10.35 -7.40 -10.03
CA TYR A 139 -10.38 -7.44 -11.49
C TYR A 139 -10.57 -8.85 -12.07
N TYR A 140 -10.03 -9.87 -11.40
CA TYR A 140 -10.10 -11.26 -11.85
C TYR A 140 -11.20 -12.07 -11.15
N ALA A 141 -11.97 -11.46 -10.25
CA ALA A 141 -13.13 -12.11 -9.65
C ALA A 141 -14.21 -12.41 -10.71
N SER A 142 -14.89 -13.54 -10.54
CA SER A 142 -16.04 -13.92 -11.37
C SER A 142 -17.16 -12.88 -11.27
N HIS A 143 -17.95 -12.70 -12.33
CA HIS A 143 -19.04 -11.71 -12.37
C HIS A 143 -20.08 -11.83 -11.26
N ASN A 144 -20.21 -13.02 -10.65
CA ASN A 144 -21.13 -13.28 -9.54
C ASN A 144 -20.53 -12.97 -8.16
N SER A 145 -19.23 -12.66 -8.08
CA SER A 145 -18.56 -12.35 -6.82
C SER A 145 -18.87 -10.92 -6.37
N VAL A 146 -19.07 -10.74 -5.05
CA VAL A 146 -19.30 -9.41 -4.46
C VAL A 146 -18.13 -8.45 -4.62
N ILE A 147 -16.93 -8.98 -4.87
CA ILE A 147 -15.74 -8.18 -5.11
C ILE A 147 -15.47 -7.93 -6.59
N CYS A 148 -16.29 -8.43 -7.51
CA CYS A 148 -16.05 -8.23 -8.94
C CYS A 148 -16.15 -6.76 -9.35
N CYS A 149 -15.30 -6.34 -10.28
CA CYS A 149 -15.48 -5.06 -10.96
C CYS A 149 -16.73 -5.08 -11.83
N GLY A 150 -17.75 -4.32 -11.42
CA GLY A 150 -19.00 -4.20 -12.17
C GLY A 150 -19.73 -2.92 -11.83
N LYS A 151 -20.89 -3.05 -11.20
CA LYS A 151 -21.75 -1.93 -10.80
C LYS A 151 -21.01 -0.95 -9.89
N MET A 152 -21.44 0.31 -9.93
CA MET A 152 -20.96 1.35 -9.02
C MET A 152 -21.16 0.94 -7.56
N HIS A 153 -20.10 1.06 -6.77
CA HIS A 153 -20.08 0.68 -5.37
C HIS A 153 -20.77 1.74 -4.50
N GLY A 154 -21.71 1.30 -3.67
CA GLY A 154 -22.46 2.19 -2.78
C GLY A 154 -21.60 2.70 -1.63
N GLN A 155 -21.77 3.96 -1.21
CA GLN A 155 -20.97 4.53 -0.10
C GLN A 155 -21.14 3.79 1.23
N LYS A 156 -22.30 3.19 1.47
CA LYS A 156 -22.67 2.48 2.70
C LYS A 156 -22.70 0.96 2.52
N GLU A 157 -22.25 0.47 1.37
CA GLU A 157 -22.29 -0.95 1.05
C GLU A 157 -21.39 -1.74 2.03
N GLN A 158 -21.94 -2.81 2.58
CA GLN A 158 -21.26 -3.67 3.53
C GLN A 158 -20.89 -4.97 2.84
N PHE A 159 -19.75 -5.53 3.25
CA PHE A 159 -19.36 -6.84 2.79
C PHE A 159 -20.29 -7.90 3.42
N PRO A 160 -20.97 -8.76 2.64
CA PRO A 160 -21.88 -9.77 3.16
C PRO A 160 -21.19 -10.71 4.15
N LYS A 161 -21.83 -11.03 5.28
CA LYS A 161 -21.18 -11.80 6.36
C LYS A 161 -20.94 -13.25 5.95
N GLU A 162 -21.86 -13.80 5.18
CA GLU A 162 -21.87 -15.14 4.60
C GLU A 162 -20.71 -15.39 3.63
N GLU A 163 -20.17 -14.33 2.99
CA GLU A 163 -19.03 -14.42 2.08
C GLU A 163 -17.69 -14.13 2.77
N GLN A 164 -17.68 -13.91 4.09
CA GLN A 164 -16.44 -13.65 4.82
C GLN A 164 -15.62 -14.92 4.99
N LEU A 165 -14.31 -14.80 4.78
CA LEU A 165 -13.36 -15.90 4.80
C LEU A 165 -12.35 -15.73 5.94
N SER A 166 -12.14 -16.78 6.72
CA SER A 166 -11.01 -16.88 7.64
C SER A 166 -9.93 -17.76 7.01
N LEU A 167 -8.73 -17.23 6.79
CA LEU A 167 -7.59 -18.03 6.31
C LEU A 167 -6.72 -18.56 7.46
N HIS A 168 -7.09 -18.27 8.71
CA HIS A 168 -6.39 -18.81 9.87
C HIS A 168 -6.80 -20.27 10.11
N PRO A 169 -5.84 -21.17 10.40
CA PRO A 169 -6.15 -22.56 10.74
C PRO A 169 -7.13 -22.61 11.92
N ARG A 170 -8.23 -23.37 11.76
CA ARG A 170 -9.12 -23.63 12.89
C ARG A 170 -8.35 -24.44 13.92
N ARG A 171 -8.21 -23.91 15.14
CA ARG A 171 -7.73 -24.70 16.27
C ARG A 171 -8.80 -25.74 16.59
N SER A 172 -8.59 -26.98 16.16
CA SER A 172 -9.38 -28.12 16.62
C SER A 172 -9.13 -28.29 18.11
N SER A 173 -10.13 -28.05 18.94
CA SER A 173 -10.15 -28.53 20.31
C SER A 173 -10.66 -29.97 20.33
N ARG A 174 -9.87 -30.92 19.80
CA ARG A 174 -10.07 -32.32 20.16
C ARG A 174 -9.49 -32.50 21.55
N LYS A 175 -10.36 -32.66 22.54
CA LYS A 175 -10.03 -33.29 23.82
C LYS A 175 -10.24 -34.79 23.67
#